data_AF-A0A7C2CKX3-F1
#
_entry.id   AF-A0A7C2CKX3-F1
#
_cell.length_a   1.000
_cell.length_b   1.000
_cell.length_c   1.000
_cell.angle_alpha   90.00
_cell.angle_beta   90.00
_cell.angle_gamma   90.00
#
_symmetry.space_group_name_H-M   'P 1'
#
loop_
_entity.id
_entity.type
_entity.pdbx_description
1 polymer ?
#
loop_
_entity_poly.entity_id
_entity_poly.type
_entity_poly.pdbx_seq_one_letter_code
_entity_poly.pdbx_strand_id
1 'polypeptide(L)'
;MREELLEELARVSARVEIGVILEDLAFLDADASWWPSDVRRHVLADGLYRRRFFDDLDACRAMADLWIRLKDYFGLMHPYFVRLLIHELAHYREARSASSPARVG
;
A
#
# COMPACT_ATOMS: atom_id res chain seq x y z
N MET A 1 -4.02 5.16 14.34
CA MET A 1 -3.13 4.14 13.75
C MET A 1 -3.81 3.35 12.62
N ARG A 2 -4.74 2.40 12.86
CA ARG A 2 -5.40 1.65 11.75
C ARG A 2 -6.06 2.54 10.71
N GLU A 3 -7.00 3.39 11.14
CA GLU A 3 -7.78 4.24 10.22
C GLU A 3 -6.90 5.25 9.48
N GLU A 4 -5.87 5.77 10.15
CA GLU A 4 -4.87 6.67 9.58
C GLU A 4 -4.08 5.98 8.45
N LEU A 5 -3.60 4.76 8.67
CA LEU A 5 -2.91 3.98 7.63
C LEU A 5 -3.82 3.66 6.45
N LEU A 6 -5.08 3.30 6.71
CA LEU A 6 -6.07 3.06 5.66
C LEU A 6 -6.43 4.35 4.91
N GLU A 7 -6.46 5.49 5.58
CA GLU A 7 -6.70 6.80 4.97
C GLU A 7 -5.52 7.25 4.11
N GLU A 8 -4.29 7.12 4.61
CA GLU A 8 -3.07 7.34 3.83
C GLU A 8 -3.07 6.46 2.58
N LEU A 9 -3.33 5.16 2.75
CA LEU A 9 -3.40 4.19 1.65
C LEU A 9 -4.53 4.50 0.65
N ALA A 10 -5.68 4.98 1.12
CA ALA A 10 -6.79 5.36 0.28
C ALA A 10 -6.50 6.61 -0.57
N ARG A 11 -5.61 7.51 -0.10
CA ARG A 11 -5.19 8.74 -0.78
C ARG A 11 -4.04 8.55 -1.76
N VAL A 12 -3.43 7.36 -1.80
CA VAL A 12 -2.35 7.07 -2.74
C VAL A 12 -2.83 7.25 -4.18
N SER A 13 -2.24 8.22 -4.87
CA SER A 13 -2.48 8.48 -6.29
C SER A 13 -1.46 7.70 -7.12
N ALA A 14 -1.89 6.58 -7.68
CA ALA A 14 -1.05 5.72 -8.52
C ALA A 14 -1.69 5.49 -9.89
N ARG A 15 -0.88 5.03 -10.85
CA ARG A 15 -1.32 4.72 -12.22
C ARG A 15 -2.15 3.45 -12.35
N VAL A 16 -2.12 2.61 -11.32
CA VAL A 16 -2.82 1.32 -11.27
C VAL A 16 -3.60 1.21 -9.96
N GLU A 17 -4.51 0.24 -9.90
CA GLU A 17 -5.27 -0.03 -8.70
C GLU A 17 -4.35 -0.36 -7.52
N ILE A 18 -4.67 0.21 -6.36
CA ILE A 18 -3.86 0.03 -5.14
C ILE A 18 -3.70 -1.44 -4.74
N GLY A 19 -4.68 -2.29 -5.03
CA GLY A 19 -4.60 -3.73 -4.79
C GLY A 19 -3.44 -4.38 -5.55
N VAL A 20 -3.22 -3.99 -6.81
CA VAL A 20 -2.12 -4.49 -7.64
C VAL A 20 -0.77 -4.08 -7.05
N ILE A 21 -0.67 -2.84 -6.56
CA ILE A 21 0.55 -2.32 -5.93
C ILE A 21 0.87 -3.08 -4.65
N LEU A 22 -0.15 -3.31 -3.82
CA LEU A 22 -0.01 -4.04 -2.56
C LEU A 22 0.40 -5.49 -2.81
N GLU A 23 -0.22 -6.18 -3.78
CA GLU A 23 0.19 -7.54 -4.16
C GLU A 23 1.65 -7.56 -4.64
N ASP A 24 2.05 -6.68 -5.56
CA ASP A 24 3.43 -6.62 -6.04
C ASP A 24 4.45 -6.37 -4.92
N LEU A 25 4.15 -5.42 -4.02
CA LEU A 25 5.00 -5.12 -2.86
C LEU A 25 5.09 -6.32 -1.91
N ALA A 26 4.00 -7.04 -1.69
CA ALA A 26 3.99 -8.21 -0.81
C ALA A 26 4.96 -9.29 -1.29
N PHE A 27 4.98 -9.58 -2.61
CA PHE A 27 5.92 -10.55 -3.18
C PHE A 27 7.35 -10.01 -3.22
N LEU A 28 7.56 -8.76 -3.64
CA LEU A 28 8.89 -8.16 -3.69
C LEU A 28 9.54 -8.07 -2.30
N ASP A 29 8.76 -7.73 -1.28
CA ASP A 29 9.22 -7.66 0.11
C ASP A 29 9.50 -9.05 0.71
N ALA A 30 8.77 -10.08 0.28
CA ALA A 30 9.06 -11.46 0.67
C ALA A 30 10.43 -11.91 0.15
N ASP A 31 10.76 -11.59 -1.10
CA ASP A 31 12.06 -11.90 -1.73
C ASP A 31 13.22 -11.13 -1.05
N ALA A 32 12.95 -9.91 -0.57
CA ALA A 32 13.91 -9.05 0.11
C ALA A 32 13.87 -9.16 1.65
N SER A 33 13.16 -10.16 2.20
CA SER A 33 12.86 -10.26 3.64
C SER A 33 14.11 -10.35 4.54
N TRP A 34 15.21 -10.88 4.01
CA TRP A 34 16.50 -11.04 4.70
C TRP A 34 17.41 -9.81 4.55
N TRP A 35 16.98 -8.76 3.83
CA TRP A 35 17.79 -7.56 3.60
C TRP A 35 17.66 -6.57 4.77
N PRO A 36 18.70 -5.76 5.04
CA PRO A 36 18.60 -4.65 5.98
C PRO A 36 17.44 -3.71 5.62
N SER A 37 16.78 -3.14 6.62
CA SER A 37 15.56 -2.33 6.44
C SER A 37 15.73 -1.22 5.40
N ASP A 38 16.85 -0.50 5.42
CA ASP A 38 17.10 0.60 4.48
C ASP A 38 17.32 0.12 3.05
N VAL A 39 18.00 -1.02 2.88
CA VAL A 39 18.17 -1.67 1.57
C VAL A 39 16.83 -2.19 1.06
N ARG A 40 16.02 -2.79 1.94
CA ARG A 40 14.68 -3.28 1.61
C ARG A 40 13.78 -2.15 1.11
N ARG A 41 13.70 -1.03 1.84
CA ARG A 41 12.96 0.17 1.39
C ARG A 41 13.40 0.66 0.02
N HIS A 42 14.71 0.76 -0.20
CA HIS A 42 15.25 1.21 -1.47
C HIS A 42 14.81 0.32 -2.64
N VAL A 43 14.83 -1.00 -2.42
CA VAL A 43 14.53 -2.00 -3.46
C VAL A 43 13.04 -2.06 -3.76
N LEU A 44 12.20 -1.89 -2.74
CA LEU A 44 10.75 -1.74 -2.94
C LEU A 44 10.45 -0.50 -3.77
N ALA A 45 11.02 0.66 -3.42
CA ALA A 45 10.83 1.90 -4.16
C ALA A 45 11.30 1.79 -5.62
N ASP A 46 12.47 1.19 -5.84
CA ASP A 46 13.01 0.96 -7.19
C ASP A 46 12.15 -0.03 -8.00
N GLY A 47 11.61 -1.07 -7.35
CA GLY A 47 10.66 -2.00 -7.95
C GLY A 47 9.36 -1.32 -8.41
N LEU A 48 8.82 -0.41 -7.60
CA LEU A 48 7.66 0.40 -7.97
C LEU A 48 7.96 1.35 -9.14
N TYR A 49 9.15 1.96 -9.13
CA TYR A 49 9.58 2.88 -10.18
C TYR A 49 9.78 2.18 -11.52
N ARG A 50 10.48 1.02 -11.53
CA ARG A 50 10.70 0.21 -12.74
C ARG A 50 9.40 -0.27 -13.37
N ARG A 51 8.38 -0.57 -12.57
CA ARG A 51 7.04 -0.96 -13.04
C ARG A 51 6.15 0.23 -13.42
N ARG A 52 6.62 1.47 -13.21
CA ARG A 52 5.90 2.71 -13.51
C ARG A 52 4.53 2.79 -12.84
N PHE A 53 4.45 2.38 -11.57
CA PHE A 53 3.22 2.53 -10.78
C PHE A 53 2.97 3.98 -10.34
N PHE A 54 4.03 4.78 -10.24
CA PHE A 54 3.99 6.19 -9.90
C PHE A 54 4.72 7.04 -10.94
N ASP A 55 4.47 8.35 -10.93
CA ASP A 55 5.06 9.31 -11.87
C ASP A 55 6.50 9.71 -11.50
N ASP A 56 6.84 9.65 -10.21
CA ASP A 56 8.14 10.04 -9.69
C ASP A 56 8.65 9.08 -8.61
N LEU A 57 9.95 9.19 -8.33
CA LEU A 57 10.64 8.32 -7.40
C LEU A 57 10.26 8.61 -5.93
N ASP A 58 9.83 9.82 -5.61
CA ASP A 58 9.50 10.19 -4.23
C ASP A 58 8.15 9.58 -3.82
N ALA A 59 7.18 9.51 -4.73
CA ALA A 59 5.94 8.75 -4.56
C ALA A 59 6.21 7.24 -4.36
N CYS A 60 7.17 6.67 -5.12
CA CYS A 60 7.59 5.29 -4.91
C CYS A 60 8.19 5.06 -3.51
N ARG A 61 9.04 5.98 -3.03
CA ARG A 61 9.62 5.91 -1.68
C ARG A 61 8.56 6.02 -0.60
N ALA A 62 7.65 6.99 -0.73
CA ALA A 62 6.54 7.17 0.20
C ALA A 62 5.65 5.92 0.27
N MET A 63 5.36 5.29 -0.87
CA MET A 63 4.59 4.03 -0.91
C MET A 63 5.36 2.86 -0.28
N ALA A 64 6.68 2.76 -0.52
CA ALA A 64 7.50 1.73 0.12
C ALA A 64 7.53 1.88 1.65
N ASP A 65 7.65 3.11 2.15
CA ASP A 65 7.60 3.39 3.59
C ASP A 65 6.22 3.09 4.20
N LEU A 66 5.15 3.48 3.49
CA LEU A 66 3.79 3.14 3.89
C LEU A 66 3.58 1.63 3.94
N TRP A 67 4.11 0.89 2.96
CA TRP A 67 4.05 -0.58 2.95
C TRP A 67 4.71 -1.20 4.18
N ILE A 68 5.90 -0.73 4.59
CA ILE A 68 6.55 -1.25 5.81
C ILE A 68 5.66 -1.01 7.04
N ARG A 69 5.10 0.19 7.19
CA ARG A 69 4.18 0.52 8.29
C ARG A 69 2.93 -0.36 8.27
N LEU A 70 2.35 -0.60 7.10
CA LEU A 70 1.19 -1.47 6.92
C LEU A 70 1.52 -2.92 7.29
N LYS A 71 2.65 -3.44 6.80
CA LYS A 71 3.10 -4.80 7.09
C LYS A 71 3.27 -5.03 8.59
N ASP A 72 3.94 -4.11 9.27
CA ASP A 72 4.20 -4.21 10.70
C ASP A 72 2.90 -4.09 11.52
N TYR A 73 2.01 -3.16 11.15
CA TYR A 73 0.75 -2.94 11.86
C TYR A 73 -0.24 -4.11 11.71
N PHE A 74 -0.40 -4.61 10.48
CA PHE A 74 -1.37 -5.68 10.17
C PHE A 74 -0.79 -7.10 10.32
N GLY A 75 0.50 -7.23 10.65
CA GLY A 75 1.15 -8.53 10.83
C GLY A 75 1.18 -9.35 9.53
N LEU A 76 1.48 -8.73 8.39
CA LEU A 76 1.49 -9.38 7.07
C LEU A 76 2.73 -10.26 6.88
N MET A 77 2.81 -11.38 7.61
CA MET A 77 3.97 -12.28 7.63
C MET A 77 4.11 -13.11 6.34
N HIS A 78 3.03 -13.33 5.61
CA HIS A 78 3.01 -14.08 4.35
C HIS A 78 2.46 -13.18 3.23
N PRO A 79 3.04 -13.19 2.01
CA PRO A 79 2.61 -12.31 0.92
C PRO A 79 1.10 -12.39 0.63
N TYR A 80 0.51 -13.58 0.61
CA TYR A 80 -0.93 -13.76 0.41
C TYR A 80 -1.84 -13.10 1.47
N PHE A 81 -1.34 -12.75 2.66
CA PHE A 81 -2.15 -12.04 3.66
C PHE A 81 -2.50 -10.61 3.22
N VAL A 82 -1.79 -10.07 2.23
CA VAL A 82 -2.12 -8.78 1.63
C VAL A 82 -3.56 -8.71 1.09
N ARG A 83 -4.14 -9.85 0.71
CA ARG A 83 -5.54 -9.91 0.25
C ARG A 83 -6.53 -9.52 1.34
N LEU A 84 -6.20 -9.78 2.61
CA LEU A 84 -7.00 -9.34 3.74
C LEU A 84 -6.95 -7.80 3.86
N LEU A 85 -5.76 -7.21 3.71
CA LEU A 85 -5.60 -5.75 3.70
C LEU A 85 -6.37 -5.10 2.54
N ILE A 86 -6.32 -5.69 1.35
CA ILE A 86 -7.07 -5.20 0.18
C ILE A 86 -8.56 -5.23 0.46
N HIS A 87 -9.06 -6.31 1.07
CA HIS A 87 -10.46 -6.43 1.47
C HIS A 87 -10.85 -5.39 2.53
N GLU A 88 -10.01 -5.19 3.56
CA GLU A 88 -10.24 -4.17 4.58
C GLU A 88 -10.27 -2.75 3.99
N LEU A 89 -9.41 -2.45 3.02
CA LEU A 89 -9.39 -1.16 2.34
C LEU A 89 -10.67 -0.94 1.51
N ALA A 90 -11.19 -1.97 0.87
CA ALA A 90 -12.46 -1.90 0.14
C ALA A 90 -13.62 -1.56 1.10
N HIS A 91 -13.74 -2.28 2.21
CA HIS A 91 -14.72 -2.00 3.26
C HIS A 91 -14.59 -0.58 3.83
N TYR A 92 -13.36 -0.13 4.08
CA TYR A 92 -13.10 1.22 4.56
C TYR A 92 -13.61 2.29 3.59
N ARG A 93 -13.33 2.12 2.29
CA ARG A 93 -13.80 3.03 1.23
C ARG A 93 -15.32 3.03 1.11
N GLU A 94 -15.96 1.87 1.17
CA GLU A 94 -17.42 1.73 1.15
C GLU A 94 -18.07 2.43 2.34
N ALA A 95 -17.57 2.19 3.56
CA ALA A 95 -18.08 2.81 4.78
C ALA A 95 -17.98 4.35 4.74
N ARG A 96 -16.88 4.91 4.24
CA ARG A 96 -16.75 6.36 4.07
C ARG A 96 -17.65 6.93 2.98
N SER A 97 -17.87 6.18 1.91
CA SER A 97 -18.77 6.58 0.83
C SER A 97 -20.23 6.62 1.31
N ALA A 98 -20.65 5.61 2.08
CA ALA A 98 -21.97 5.56 2.70
C ALA A 98 -22.18 6.65 3.78
N SER A 99 -21.09 7.08 4.42
CA SER A 99 -21.11 8.17 5.43
C SER A 99 -21.00 9.57 4.81
N SER A 100 -20.78 9.67 3.49
CA SER A 100 -20.74 10.95 2.79
C SER A 100 -22.18 11.32 2.39
N PRO A 101 -22.79 12.37 2.96
CA PRO A 101 -24.13 12.77 2.55
C PRO A 101 -24.04 13.16 1.08
N ALA A 102 -24.77 12.44 0.23
CA ALA A 102 -24.98 12.84 -1.15
C ALA A 102 -25.36 14.33 -1.12
N ARG A 103 -24.51 15.18 -1.73
CA ARG A 103 -24.88 16.56 -2.00
C ARG A 103 -26.09 16.49 -2.93
N VAL A 104 -27.27 16.59 -2.34
CA VAL A 104 -28.50 16.92 -3.06
C VAL A 104 -28.25 18.33 -3.59
N GLY A 105 -27.98 18.42 -4.89
CA GLY A 105 -27.85 19.65 -5.66
C GLY A 105 -28.60 19.48 -6.96
#